data_AF-A0A847K2L5-F1
#
_entry.id   AF-A0A847K2L5-F1
#
_cell.length_a   1.000
_cell.length_b   1.000
_cell.length_c   1.000
_cell.angle_alpha   90.00
_cell.angle_beta   90.00
_cell.angle_gamma   90.00
#
_symmetry.space_group_name_H-M   'P 1'
#
loop_
_entity.id
_entity.type
_entity.pdbx_description
1 polymer ?
#
loop_
_entity_poly.entity_id
_entity_poly.type
_entity_poly.pdbx_seq_one_letter_code
_entity_poly.pdbx_strand_id
1 'polypeptide(L)'
;VGRRVEALAPIEEAVRIRRRLAEANPAAYEPDLARALNNYSNRLDAVGRRVEALAAIEEAVGLYRRLAEANPAAYEPDLAASLHNYSIQVGAVGRHVEALAPIEEAVGLYRRLAAEMPQAYGGRLGNSLLLYSRLLQKLGRAREAEDAENEAEKWVQD
;
A
#
# COMPACT_ATOMS: atom_id res chain seq x y z
N VAL A 1 -22.69 -11.55 -3.55
CA VAL A 1 -21.97 -11.47 -2.25
C VAL A 1 -21.26 -12.78 -1.89
N GLY A 2 -21.84 -13.97 -2.14
CA GLY A 2 -21.23 -15.28 -1.80
C GLY A 2 -19.83 -15.59 -2.38
N ARG A 3 -19.61 -15.36 -3.68
CA ARG A 3 -18.30 -15.65 -4.34
C ARG A 3 -17.10 -14.86 -3.81
N ARG A 4 -17.32 -13.69 -3.18
CA ARG A 4 -16.22 -12.88 -2.61
C ARG A 4 -15.74 -13.43 -1.27
N VAL A 5 -16.63 -14.08 -0.51
CA VAL A 5 -16.31 -14.73 0.76
C VAL A 5 -15.62 -16.08 0.51
N GLU A 6 -16.05 -16.84 -0.50
CA GLU A 6 -15.43 -18.12 -0.89
C GLU A 6 -13.96 -17.96 -1.34
N ALA A 7 -13.61 -16.81 -1.92
CA ALA A 7 -12.24 -16.52 -2.35
C ALA A 7 -11.26 -16.24 -1.19
N LEU A 8 -11.74 -16.05 0.05
CA LEU A 8 -10.87 -15.75 1.19
C LEU A 8 -10.16 -16.99 1.73
N ALA A 9 -10.82 -18.14 1.78
CA ALA A 9 -10.23 -19.36 2.37
C ALA A 9 -8.96 -19.82 1.64
N PRO A 10 -8.89 -19.84 0.29
CA PRO A 10 -7.64 -20.17 -0.41
C PRO A 10 -6.52 -19.15 -0.17
N ILE A 11 -6.85 -17.86 -0.02
CA ILE A 11 -5.85 -16.82 0.21
C ILE A 11 -5.31 -16.88 1.64
N GLU A 12 -6.17 -17.15 2.62
CA GLU A 12 -5.79 -17.35 4.02
C GLU A 12 -4.88 -18.57 4.18
N GLU A 13 -5.19 -19.68 3.51
CA GLU A 13 -4.31 -20.86 3.44
C GLU A 13 -2.95 -20.50 2.86
N ALA A 14 -2.94 -19.77 1.74
CA ALA A 14 -1.73 -19.31 1.07
C ALA A 14 -0.85 -18.41 1.96
N VAL A 15 -1.46 -17.54 2.78
CA VAL A 15 -0.74 -16.71 3.77
C VAL A 15 -0.17 -17.60 4.87
N ARG A 16 -0.94 -18.57 5.38
CA ARG A 16 -0.50 -19.46 6.46
C ARG A 16 0.69 -20.33 6.04
N ILE A 17 0.64 -20.89 4.84
CA ILE A 17 1.75 -21.68 4.28
C ILE A 17 2.99 -20.82 4.13
N ARG A 18 2.87 -19.62 3.54
CA ARG A 18 4.00 -18.70 3.36
C ARG A 18 4.60 -18.22 4.67
N ARG A 19 3.77 -18.04 5.71
CA ARG A 19 4.25 -17.70 7.05
C ARG A 19 5.18 -18.78 7.60
N ARG A 20 4.75 -20.05 7.55
CA ARG A 20 5.58 -21.19 7.99
C ARG A 20 6.88 -21.31 7.18
N LEU A 21 6.81 -21.06 5.87
CA LEU A 21 7.98 -21.09 5.00
C LEU A 21 8.95 -19.93 5.32
N ALA A 22 8.43 -18.74 5.58
CA ALA A 22 9.24 -17.58 5.98
C ALA A 22 9.86 -17.77 7.38
N GLU A 23 9.17 -18.42 8.32
CA GLU A 23 9.76 -18.80 9.62
C GLU A 23 10.95 -19.76 9.45
N ALA A 24 10.86 -20.70 8.50
CA ALA A 24 11.91 -21.67 8.23
C ALA A 24 13.07 -21.10 7.38
N ASN A 25 12.76 -20.21 6.43
CA ASN A 25 13.74 -19.57 5.55
C ASN A 25 13.27 -18.15 5.15
N PRO A 26 13.54 -17.14 6.01
CA PRO A 26 13.06 -15.79 5.80
C PRO A 26 13.47 -15.20 4.45
N ALA A 27 14.76 -15.29 4.11
CA ALA A 27 15.30 -14.69 2.89
C ALA A 27 14.64 -15.21 1.61
N ALA A 28 14.21 -16.47 1.59
CA ALA A 28 13.57 -17.08 0.42
C ALA A 28 12.07 -16.76 0.30
N TYR A 29 11.37 -16.58 1.43
CA TYR A 29 9.90 -16.58 1.43
C TYR A 29 9.25 -15.31 2.00
N GLU A 30 9.99 -14.43 2.66
CA GLU A 30 9.46 -13.12 3.09
C GLU A 30 8.90 -12.27 1.94
N PRO A 31 9.54 -12.21 0.73
CA PRO A 31 8.96 -11.49 -0.40
C PRO A 31 7.58 -12.02 -0.81
N ASP A 32 7.44 -13.34 -0.84
CA ASP A 32 6.19 -14.01 -1.19
C ASP A 32 5.12 -13.83 -0.11
N LEU A 33 5.53 -13.86 1.16
CA LEU A 33 4.65 -13.60 2.29
C LEU A 33 4.11 -12.17 2.25
N ALA A 34 4.99 -11.18 2.04
CA ALA A 34 4.63 -9.76 1.97
C ALA A 34 3.58 -9.51 0.87
N ARG A 35 3.83 -10.06 -0.32
CA ARG A 35 2.90 -9.98 -1.46
C ARG A 35 1.57 -10.66 -1.17
N ALA A 36 1.59 -11.83 -0.52
CA ALA A 36 0.36 -12.53 -0.16
C ALA A 36 -0.46 -11.76 0.88
N LEU A 37 0.19 -11.16 1.87
CA LEU A 37 -0.44 -10.35 2.91
C LEU A 37 -1.07 -9.07 2.34
N ASN A 38 -0.38 -8.33 1.48
CA ASN A 38 -0.95 -7.15 0.81
C ASN A 38 -2.20 -7.52 -0.01
N ASN A 39 -2.14 -8.64 -0.76
CA ASN A 39 -3.30 -9.12 -1.51
C ASN A 39 -4.45 -9.58 -0.60
N TYR A 40 -4.14 -10.29 0.48
CA TYR A 40 -5.12 -10.75 1.46
C TYR A 40 -5.83 -9.57 2.13
N SER A 41 -5.06 -8.55 2.53
CA SER A 41 -5.57 -7.32 3.09
C SER A 41 -6.58 -6.62 2.16
N ASN A 42 -6.24 -6.43 0.88
CA ASN A 42 -7.16 -5.85 -0.10
C ASN A 42 -8.45 -6.66 -0.28
N ARG A 43 -8.39 -8.00 -0.15
CA ARG A 43 -9.57 -8.86 -0.23
C ARG A 43 -10.43 -8.79 1.03
N LEU A 44 -9.80 -8.70 2.20
CA LEU A 44 -10.48 -8.51 3.49
C LEU A 44 -11.22 -7.17 3.51
N ASP A 45 -10.58 -6.09 3.07
CA ASP A 45 -11.22 -4.77 2.98
C ASP A 45 -12.44 -4.80 2.02
N ALA A 46 -12.29 -5.43 0.85
CA ALA A 46 -13.36 -5.57 -0.14
C ALA A 46 -14.60 -6.36 0.35
N VAL A 47 -14.48 -7.13 1.44
CA VAL A 47 -15.60 -7.82 2.10
C VAL A 47 -15.97 -7.20 3.45
N GLY A 48 -15.42 -6.04 3.80
CA GLY A 48 -15.74 -5.30 5.02
C GLY A 48 -15.03 -5.78 6.29
N ARG A 49 -14.08 -6.72 6.20
CA ARG A 49 -13.28 -7.21 7.34
C ARG A 49 -12.10 -6.26 7.63
N ARG A 50 -12.42 -5.00 7.93
CA ARG A 50 -11.45 -3.88 7.99
C ARG A 50 -10.35 -4.05 9.04
N VAL A 51 -10.66 -4.57 10.22
CA VAL A 51 -9.66 -4.79 11.28
C VAL A 51 -8.61 -5.80 10.85
N GLU A 52 -9.03 -6.87 10.19
CA GLU A 52 -8.14 -7.92 9.71
C GLU A 52 -7.35 -7.47 8.48
N ALA A 53 -7.97 -6.69 7.59
CA ALA A 53 -7.28 -6.04 6.49
C ALA A 53 -6.11 -5.20 7.00
N LEU A 54 -6.39 -4.40 8.04
CA LEU A 54 -5.40 -3.52 8.64
C LEU A 54 -4.22 -4.29 9.23
N ALA A 55 -4.49 -5.37 9.97
CA ALA A 55 -3.43 -6.22 10.52
C ALA A 55 -2.57 -6.85 9.40
N ALA A 56 -3.20 -7.34 8.32
CA ALA A 56 -2.49 -7.95 7.20
C ALA A 56 -1.63 -6.95 6.42
N ILE A 57 -2.10 -5.71 6.19
CA ILE A 57 -1.29 -4.72 5.47
C ILE A 57 -0.16 -4.17 6.33
N GLU A 58 -0.36 -4.02 7.64
CA GLU A 58 0.68 -3.56 8.56
C GLU A 58 1.86 -4.54 8.57
N GLU A 59 1.58 -5.85 8.59
CA GLU A 59 2.61 -6.87 8.46
C GLU A 59 3.29 -6.84 7.09
N ALA A 60 2.53 -6.67 6.00
CA ALA A 60 3.09 -6.56 4.65
C ALA A 60 4.06 -5.37 4.53
N VAL A 61 3.68 -4.19 5.06
CA VAL A 61 4.54 -2.99 5.09
C VAL A 61 5.80 -3.27 5.90
N GLY A 62 5.70 -3.92 7.05
CA GLY A 62 6.86 -4.28 7.87
C GLY A 62 7.85 -5.19 7.14
N LEU A 63 7.34 -6.17 6.38
CA LEU A 63 8.17 -7.04 5.53
C LEU A 63 8.80 -6.27 4.38
N TYR A 64 8.01 -5.48 3.64
CA TYR A 64 8.53 -4.71 2.51
C TYR A 64 9.54 -3.64 2.91
N ARG A 65 9.43 -3.06 4.11
CA ARG A 65 10.46 -2.16 4.64
C ARG A 65 11.80 -2.87 4.81
N ARG A 66 11.82 -4.03 5.49
CA ARG A 66 13.05 -4.84 5.65
C ARG A 66 13.63 -5.28 4.31
N LEU A 67 12.78 -5.66 3.37
CA LEU A 67 13.21 -6.06 2.02
C LEU A 67 13.77 -4.88 1.23
N ALA A 68 13.14 -3.70 1.30
CA ALA A 68 13.63 -2.49 0.64
C ALA A 68 14.92 -1.97 1.26
N GLU A 69 15.14 -2.12 2.57
CA GLU A 69 16.44 -1.82 3.19
C GLU A 69 17.57 -2.69 2.61
N ALA A 70 17.29 -3.97 2.34
CA ALA A 70 18.27 -4.91 1.78
C ALA A 70 18.47 -4.75 0.26
N ASN A 71 17.40 -4.46 -0.49
CA ASN A 71 17.44 -4.25 -1.93
C ASN A 71 16.38 -3.22 -2.37
N PRO A 72 16.72 -1.92 -2.30
CA PRO A 72 15.76 -0.85 -2.59
C PRO A 72 15.14 -0.96 -3.98
N ALA A 73 15.98 -1.14 -5.00
CA ALA A 73 15.53 -1.19 -6.40
C ALA A 73 14.51 -2.30 -6.66
N ALA A 74 14.59 -3.42 -5.94
CA ALA A 74 13.67 -4.54 -6.10
C ALA A 74 12.34 -4.34 -5.37
N TYR A 75 12.34 -3.67 -4.20
CA TYR A 75 11.21 -3.72 -3.27
C TYR A 75 10.59 -2.38 -2.90
N GLU A 76 11.24 -1.24 -3.19
CA GLU A 76 10.62 0.08 -3.01
C GLU A 76 9.30 0.25 -3.79
N PRO A 77 9.13 -0.28 -5.03
CA PRO A 77 7.85 -0.22 -5.73
C PRO A 77 6.69 -0.91 -4.99
N ASP A 78 6.95 -2.07 -4.39
CA ASP A 78 5.96 -2.84 -3.64
C ASP A 78 5.72 -2.26 -2.24
N LEU A 79 6.76 -1.69 -1.62
CA LEU A 79 6.62 -0.93 -0.38
C LEU A 79 5.70 0.27 -0.58
N ALA A 80 5.93 1.06 -1.64
CA ALA A 80 5.09 2.21 -1.98
C ALA A 80 3.62 1.81 -2.22
N ALA A 81 3.40 0.69 -2.92
CA ALA A 81 2.05 0.17 -3.16
C ALA A 81 1.36 -0.27 -1.85
N SER A 82 2.11 -0.93 -0.97
CA SER A 82 1.58 -1.41 0.31
C SER A 82 1.28 -0.26 1.27
N LEU A 83 2.12 0.78 1.30
CA LEU A 83 1.89 2.01 2.07
C LEU A 83 0.66 2.77 1.58
N HIS A 84 0.46 2.86 0.26
CA HIS A 84 -0.76 3.43 -0.31
C HIS A 84 -2.01 2.68 0.16
N ASN A 85 -2.00 1.34 0.07
CA ASN A 85 -3.12 0.51 0.54
C ASN A 85 -3.34 0.64 2.05
N TYR A 86 -2.26 0.73 2.83
CA TYR A 86 -2.33 0.93 4.27
C TYR A 86 -3.04 2.25 4.60
N SER A 87 -2.66 3.34 3.93
CA SER A 87 -3.33 4.63 4.07
C SER A 87 -4.83 4.56 3.76
N ILE A 88 -5.23 3.87 2.67
CA ILE A 88 -6.65 3.67 2.35
C ILE A 88 -7.39 3.01 3.51
N GLN A 89 -6.82 1.93 4.04
CA GLN A 89 -7.49 1.11 5.06
C GLN A 89 -7.57 1.83 6.42
N VAL A 90 -6.51 2.54 6.81
CA VAL A 90 -6.52 3.42 8.00
C VAL A 90 -7.57 4.52 7.83
N GLY A 91 -7.65 5.13 6.65
CA GLY A 91 -8.66 6.14 6.32
C GLY A 91 -10.09 5.58 6.34
N ALA A 92 -10.29 4.34 5.89
CA ALA A 92 -11.60 3.67 5.86
C ALA A 92 -12.17 3.37 7.25
N VAL A 93 -11.33 3.32 8.28
CA VAL A 93 -11.75 3.24 9.70
C VAL A 93 -11.78 4.60 10.40
N GLY A 94 -11.68 5.71 9.65
CA GLY A 94 -11.83 7.08 10.15
C GLY A 94 -10.57 7.69 10.78
N ARG A 95 -9.44 6.98 10.77
CA ARG A 95 -8.17 7.41 11.38
C ARG A 95 -7.36 8.30 10.43
N HIS A 96 -7.97 9.39 9.94
CA HIS A 96 -7.40 10.20 8.85
C HIS A 96 -6.02 10.81 9.15
N VAL A 97 -5.77 11.22 10.39
CA VAL A 97 -4.44 11.73 10.80
C VAL A 97 -3.37 10.64 10.65
N GLU A 98 -3.69 9.42 11.04
CA GLU A 98 -2.76 8.28 11.01
C GLU A 98 -2.54 7.75 9.59
N ALA A 99 -3.49 8.02 8.68
CA ALA A 99 -3.35 7.70 7.26
C ALA A 99 -2.36 8.63 6.53
N LEU A 100 -2.01 9.80 7.07
CA LEU A 100 -1.11 10.75 6.41
C LEU A 100 0.31 10.20 6.26
N ALA A 101 0.90 9.70 7.35
CA ALA A 101 2.28 9.23 7.34
C ALA A 101 2.54 8.15 6.26
N PRO A 102 1.74 7.08 6.12
CA PRO A 102 1.97 6.09 5.08
C PRO A 102 1.77 6.64 3.65
N ILE A 103 0.81 7.53 3.41
CA ILE A 103 0.65 8.10 2.06
C ILE A 103 1.76 9.09 1.70
N GLU A 104 2.25 9.87 2.66
CA GLU A 104 3.40 10.76 2.49
C GLU A 104 4.66 9.97 2.09
N GLU A 105 4.91 8.85 2.78
CA GLU A 105 6.00 7.93 2.44
C GLU A 105 5.81 7.32 1.04
N ALA A 106 4.61 6.83 0.71
CA ALA A 106 4.31 6.28 -0.62
C ALA A 106 4.52 7.30 -1.74
N VAL A 107 4.07 8.56 -1.56
CA VAL A 107 4.30 9.66 -2.49
C VAL A 107 5.80 9.93 -2.65
N GLY A 108 6.57 9.94 -1.56
CA GLY A 108 8.02 10.11 -1.62
C GLY A 108 8.73 9.02 -2.43
N LEU A 109 8.35 7.75 -2.22
CA LEU A 109 8.87 6.61 -2.98
C LEU A 109 8.49 6.70 -4.46
N TYR A 110 7.20 6.89 -4.76
CA TYR A 110 6.74 6.99 -6.14
C TYR A 110 7.30 8.21 -6.87
N ARG A 111 7.59 9.31 -6.18
CA ARG A 111 8.26 10.48 -6.77
C ARG A 111 9.67 10.15 -7.25
N ARG A 112 10.45 9.43 -6.45
CA ARG A 112 11.79 8.96 -6.87
C ARG A 112 11.69 7.98 -8.04
N LEU A 113 10.81 6.99 -7.94
CA LEU A 113 10.61 5.98 -8.98
C LEU A 113 10.11 6.59 -10.31
N ALA A 114 9.20 7.55 -10.27
CA ALA A 114 8.68 8.22 -11.45
C ALA A 114 9.69 9.19 -12.09
N ALA A 115 10.65 9.73 -11.33
CA ALA A 115 11.75 10.50 -11.91
C ALA A 115 12.67 9.64 -12.79
N GLU A 116 12.83 8.36 -12.44
CA GLU A 116 13.65 7.41 -13.22
C GLU A 116 12.86 6.71 -14.33
N MET A 117 11.62 6.31 -14.03
CA MET A 117 10.76 5.57 -14.95
C MET A 117 9.34 6.18 -14.99
N PRO A 118 9.17 7.36 -15.62
CA PRO A 118 7.89 8.08 -15.70
C PRO A 118 6.72 7.22 -16.14
N GLN A 119 6.90 6.45 -17.23
CA GLN A 119 5.84 5.61 -17.81
C GLN A 119 5.41 4.46 -16.89
N ALA A 120 6.30 4.00 -16.01
CA ALA A 120 6.00 2.89 -15.10
C ALA A 120 5.34 3.34 -13.80
N TYR A 121 5.65 4.55 -13.32
CA TYR A 121 5.27 5.00 -11.97
C TYR A 121 4.50 6.31 -11.91
N GLY A 122 4.40 7.08 -13.00
CA GLY A 122 3.66 8.35 -13.05
C GLY A 122 2.21 8.19 -12.61
N GLY A 123 1.47 7.25 -13.21
CA GLY A 123 0.09 7.00 -12.79
C GLY A 123 -0.07 6.55 -11.33
N ARG A 124 0.93 5.84 -10.76
CA ARG A 124 0.93 5.42 -9.35
C ARG A 124 1.23 6.60 -8.40
N LEU A 125 2.12 7.49 -8.81
CA LEU A 125 2.41 8.75 -8.12
C LEU A 125 1.17 9.64 -8.12
N GLY A 126 0.56 9.87 -9.29
CA GLY A 126 -0.66 10.66 -9.43
C GLY A 126 -1.79 10.12 -8.55
N ASN A 127 -2.03 8.81 -8.56
CA ASN A 127 -3.05 8.20 -7.69
C ASN A 127 -2.76 8.41 -6.19
N SER A 128 -1.50 8.25 -5.77
CA SER A 128 -1.09 8.46 -4.38
C SER A 128 -1.20 9.92 -3.95
N LEU A 129 -0.87 10.87 -4.83
CA LEU A 129 -1.05 12.30 -4.59
C LEU A 129 -2.54 12.67 -4.45
N LEU A 130 -3.42 12.08 -5.25
CA LEU A 130 -4.87 12.29 -5.12
C LEU A 130 -5.40 11.73 -3.79
N LEU A 131 -4.90 10.59 -3.32
CA LEU A 131 -5.26 10.09 -1.99
C LEU A 131 -4.74 11.02 -0.88
N TYR A 132 -3.50 11.48 -1.00
CA TYR A 132 -2.89 12.41 -0.06
C TYR A 132 -3.69 13.72 0.02
N SER A 133 -4.04 14.32 -1.12
CA SER A 133 -4.87 15.52 -1.19
C SER A 133 -6.22 15.35 -0.48
N ARG A 134 -6.93 14.25 -0.75
CA ARG A 134 -8.22 13.97 -0.09
C ARG A 134 -8.09 13.87 1.44
N LEU A 135 -6.99 13.30 1.94
CA LEU A 135 -6.71 13.23 3.37
C LEU A 135 -6.41 14.62 3.95
N LEU A 136 -5.63 15.43 3.26
CA LEU A 136 -5.35 16.82 3.63
C LEU A 136 -6.63 17.66 3.69
N GLN A 137 -7.54 17.52 2.70
CA GLN A 137 -8.84 18.20 2.70
C GLN A 137 -9.67 17.83 3.93
N LYS A 138 -9.76 16.54 4.25
CA LYS A 138 -10.47 16.05 5.46
C LYS A 138 -9.90 16.61 6.76
N LEU A 139 -8.64 17.03 6.76
CA LEU A 139 -7.93 17.60 7.90
C LEU A 139 -7.86 19.14 7.86
N GLY A 140 -8.53 19.79 6.91
CA GLY A 140 -8.55 21.24 6.78
C GLY A 140 -7.27 21.86 6.20
N ARG A 141 -6.35 21.05 5.67
CA ARG A 141 -5.08 21.48 5.06
C ARG A 141 -5.27 21.81 3.58
N ALA A 142 -6.16 22.77 3.29
CA ALA A 142 -6.65 23.04 1.94
C ALA A 142 -5.55 23.43 0.94
N ARG A 143 -4.57 24.24 1.37
CA ARG A 143 -3.49 24.67 0.49
C ARG A 143 -2.60 23.51 0.05
N GLU A 144 -2.23 22.65 1.00
CA GLU A 144 -1.38 21.49 0.72
C GLU A 144 -2.12 20.46 -0.15
N ALA A 145 -3.44 20.36 0.01
CA ALA A 145 -4.28 19.53 -0.83
C ALA A 145 -4.29 19.99 -2.30
N GLU A 146 -4.42 21.31 -2.51
CA GLU A 146 -4.35 21.93 -3.84
C GLU A 146 -2.97 21.70 -4.48
N ASP A 147 -1.89 21.88 -3.72
CA ASP A 147 -0.53 21.64 -4.21
C ASP A 147 -0.34 20.15 -4.64
N ALA A 148 -0.89 19.21 -3.88
CA ALA A 148 -0.85 17.78 -4.21
C ALA A 148 -1.72 17.42 -5.44
N GLU A 149 -2.89 18.03 -5.60
CA GLU A 149 -3.75 17.86 -6.78
C GLU A 149 -3.05 18.39 -8.05
N ASN A 150 -2.50 19.59 -7.99
CA ASN A 150 -1.75 20.20 -9.09
C ASN A 150 -0.51 19.38 -9.50
N GLU A 151 0.14 18.71 -8.55
CA GLU A 151 1.22 17.77 -8.87
C GLU A 151 0.67 16.50 -9.52
N ALA A 152 -0.44 15.95 -9.02
CA ALA A 152 -1.04 14.73 -9.57
C ALA A 152 -1.43 14.88 -11.05
N GLU A 153 -1.97 16.03 -11.43
CA GLU A 153 -2.40 16.33 -12.81
C GLU A 153 -1.26 16.18 -13.83
N LYS A 154 -0.02 16.50 -13.43
CA LYS A 154 1.16 16.37 -14.29
C LYS A 154 1.47 14.91 -14.65
N TRP A 155 1.01 13.97 -13.83
CA TRP A 155 1.31 12.54 -13.97
C TRP A 155 0.14 11.71 -14.49
N VAL A 156 -1.03 12.33 -14.69
CA VAL A 156 -2.25 11.69 -15.22
C VAL A 156 -2.40 11.92 -16.74
N GLN A 157 -1.68 12.89 -17.31
CA GLN A 157 -1.81 13.29 -18.72
C GLN A 157 -0.75 12.72 -19.69
N ASP A 158 0.19 11.89 -19.21
CA ASP A 158 1.23 11.23 -20.01
C ASP A 158 1.02 9.72 -20.13
#